data_AF-A0A8S1L7C8-F1
#
_entry.id   AF-A0A8S1L7C8-F1
#
_cell.length_a   1.000
_cell.length_b   1.000
_cell.length_c   1.000
_cell.angle_alpha   90.00
_cell.angle_beta   90.00
_cell.angle_gamma   90.00
#
_symmetry.space_group_name_H-M   'P 1'
#
loop_
_entity.id
_entity.type
_entity.pdbx_description
1 polymer ?
#
loop_
_entity_poly.entity_id
_entity_poly.type
_entity_poly.pdbx_seq_one_letter_code
_entity_poly.pdbx_strand_id
1 'polypeptide(L)' 'MRIPFPNSEKPLVWTQVYKKNSKDLKGPSPLRNHTAVTYQNKMYIFGGKKNLIQPYCKLWIFDFQSERME' A
#
# COMPACT_ATOMS: atom_id res chain seq x y z
N MET A 1 6.36 -12.67 1.25
CA MET A 1 4.93 -12.91 1.50
C MET A 1 4.52 -14.09 0.64
N ARG A 2 4.17 -15.24 1.25
CA ARG A 2 3.57 -16.35 0.48
C ARG A 2 2.09 -16.02 0.36
N ILE A 3 1.59 -15.95 -0.87
CA ILE A 3 0.16 -15.81 -1.11
C ILE A 3 -0.44 -17.17 -0.76
N PRO A 4 -1.33 -17.28 0.24
CA PRO A 4 -1.99 -18.55 0.53
C PRO A 4 -2.74 -19.00 -0.73
N PHE A 5 -2.71 -20.31 -1.00
CA PHE A 5 -3.52 -20.87 -2.08
C PHE A 5 -4.98 -20.50 -1.82
N PRO A 6 -5.68 -19.91 -2.81
CA PRO A 6 -7.06 -19.52 -2.61
C PRO A 6 -7.91 -20.76 -2.37
N ASN A 7 -8.74 -20.75 -1.33
CA ASN A 7 -9.79 -21.75 -1.11
C ASN A 7 -10.98 -21.59 -2.07
N SER A 8 -10.77 -20.93 -3.22
CA SER A 8 -11.78 -20.51 -4.18
C SER A 8 -11.40 -21.04 -5.56
N GLU A 9 -12.37 -21.62 -6.27
CA GLU A 9 -12.21 -22.05 -7.67
C GLU A 9 -11.99 -20.88 -8.62
N LYS A 10 -12.35 -19.65 -8.22
CA LYS A 10 -12.10 -18.45 -9.01
C LYS A 10 -10.60 -18.12 -9.01
N PRO A 11 -10.01 -17.78 -10.18
CA PRO A 11 -8.61 -17.38 -10.26
C PRO A 11 -8.37 -16.09 -9.49
N LEU A 12 -7.16 -15.94 -8.95
CA LEU A 12 -6.72 -14.68 -8.37
C LEU A 12 -6.59 -13.63 -9.47
N VAL A 13 -7.26 -12.49 -9.30
CA VAL A 13 -7.21 -11.37 -10.22
C VAL A 13 -6.54 -10.20 -9.54
N TRP A 14 -5.55 -9.61 -10.22
CA TRP A 14 -4.95 -8.36 -9.80
C TRP A 14 -5.88 -7.21 -10.10
N THR A 15 -6.15 -6.38 -9.09
CA THR A 15 -6.93 -5.16 -9.23
C THR A 15 -6.17 -4.00 -8.62
N GLN A 16 -6.18 -2.85 -9.29
CA GLN A 16 -5.63 -1.61 -8.75
C GLN A 16 -6.65 -0.96 -7.81
N VAL A 17 -6.37 -1.00 -6.51
CA VAL A 17 -7.26 -0.46 -5.45
C VAL A 17 -7.04 1.02 -5.14
N TYR A 18 -5.93 1.61 -5.59
CA TYR A 18 -5.61 3.00 -5.34
C TYR A 18 -5.02 3.65 -6.60
N LYS A 19 -5.57 4.80 -6.99
CA LYS A 19 -5.07 5.62 -8.08
C LYS A 19 -4.88 7.04 -7.55
N LYS A 20 -3.62 7.42 -7.35
CA LYS A 20 -3.28 8.78 -6.95
C LYS A 20 -3.68 9.73 -8.07
N ASN A 21 -4.71 10.55 -7.84
CA ASN A 21 -5.03 11.62 -8.78
C ASN A 21 -3.95 12.71 -8.68
N SER A 22 -3.70 13.42 -9.77
CA SER A 22 -2.74 14.53 -9.80
C SER A 22 -3.09 15.67 -8.83
N LYS A 23 -4.37 15.75 -8.38
CA LYS A 23 -4.85 16.70 -7.37
C LYS A 23 -4.77 16.15 -5.94
N ASP A 24 -4.62 14.84 -5.75
CA ASP A 24 -4.53 14.22 -4.44
C ASP A 24 -3.09 14.31 -3.92
N LEU A 25 -2.85 15.32 -3.09
CA LEU A 25 -1.57 15.55 -2.42
C LEU A 25 -1.27 14.49 -1.33
N LYS A 26 -2.25 13.67 -0.97
CA LYS A 26 -2.14 12.68 0.12
C LYS A 26 -1.71 11.32 -0.41
N GLY A 27 -0.67 10.77 0.21
CA GLY A 27 -0.12 9.45 -0.07
C GLY A 27 1.38 9.49 -0.34
N PRO A 28 2.08 8.35 -0.18
CA PRO A 28 3.51 8.26 -0.41
C PRO A 28 3.86 8.68 -1.85
N SER A 29 5.06 9.23 -2.03
CA SER A 29 5.71 9.17 -3.35
C SER A 29 6.00 7.70 -3.68
N PRO A 30 6.44 7.35 -4.89
CA PRO A 30 6.98 6.01 -5.13
C PRO A 30 8.00 5.62 -4.04
N LEU A 31 7.79 4.49 -3.39
CA LEU A 31 8.62 3.96 -2.29
C LEU A 31 9.02 2.52 -2.62
N ARG A 32 10.30 2.20 -2.43
CA ARG A 32 10.80 0.81 -2.49
C ARG A 32 11.36 0.35 -1.14
N ASN A 33 11.46 -0.96 -0.95
CA ASN A 33 11.95 -1.60 0.28
C ASN A 33 11.22 -1.12 1.55
N HIS A 34 9.94 -0.79 1.43
CA HIS A 34 9.08 -0.43 2.55
C HIS A 34 8.48 -1.69 3.19
N THR A 35 7.94 -1.53 4.39
CA THR A 35 7.15 -2.57 5.06
C THR A 35 5.68 -2.18 4.99
N ALA A 36 4.82 -3.15 4.65
CA ALA A 36 3.38 -2.98 4.63
C ALA A 36 2.70 -4.10 5.43
N VAL A 37 1.76 -3.74 6.29
CA VAL A 37 0.97 -4.68 7.08
C VAL A 37 -0.51 -4.28 7.05
N THR A 38 -1.41 -5.26 7.09
CA THR A 38 -2.84 -5.02 7.15
C THR A 38 -3.36 -5.27 8.57
N TYR A 39 -4.20 -4.37 9.07
CA TYR A 39 -4.87 -4.50 10.37
C TYR A 39 -6.18 -3.71 10.35
N GLN A 40 -7.28 -4.32 10.81
CA GLN A 40 -8.59 -3.69 10.92
C GLN A 40 -9.03 -2.90 9.67
N ASN A 41 -9.02 -3.55 8.50
CA ASN A 41 -9.41 -2.94 7.23
C ASN A 41 -8.62 -1.67 6.84
N LYS A 42 -7.40 -1.54 7.39
CA LYS A 42 -6.41 -0.54 6.99
C LYS A 42 -5.10 -1.21 6.63
N MET A 43 -4.37 -0.63 5.69
CA MET A 43 -2.98 -0.98 5.38
C MET A 43 -2.06 0.09 5.93
N TYR A 44 -1.08 -0.32 6.73
CA TYR A 44 -0.06 0.53 7.31
C TYR A 44 1.23 0.34 6.54
N ILE A 45 1.74 1.42 5.97
CA ILE A 45 2.96 1.44 5.14
C ILE A 45 3.98 2.30 5.87
N PHE A 46 5.10 1.69 6.26
CA PHE A 46 6.16 2.37 6.99
C PHE A 46 7.51 2.15 6.31
N GLY A 47 8.35 3.17 6.37
CA GLY A 47 9.74 3.01 5.99
C GLY A 47 9.97 3.13 4.47
N GLY A 48 11.02 2.44 4.04
CA GLY A 48 11.42 2.36 2.64
C GLY A 48 12.35 3.50 2.22
N LYS A 49 12.47 3.67 0.91
CA LYS A 49 13.35 4.64 0.29
C LYS A 49 12.64 5.30 -0.88
N LYS A 50 12.64 6.63 -0.91
CA LYS A 50 12.18 7.40 -2.08
C LYS A 50 13.15 7.23 -3.24
N ASN A 51 14.44 7.45 -2.96
CA ASN A 51 15.55 7.38 -3.92
C ASN A 51 16.61 6.36 -3.46
N LEU A 52 17.69 6.13 -4.22
CA LEU A 52 18.73 5.14 -3.88
C LEU A 52 19.30 5.30 -2.45
N ILE A 53 19.37 6.55 -2.01
CA ILE A 53 20.19 6.95 -0.86
C ILE A 53 19.35 7.29 0.36
N GLN A 54 18.17 7.91 0.18
CA GLN A 54 17.44 8.52 1.29
C GLN A 54 16.43 7.53 1.92
N PRO A 55 16.66 7.10 3.18
CA PRO A 55 15.65 6.37 3.94
C PRO A 55 14.47 7.28 4.23
N TYR A 56 13.28 6.69 4.28
CA TYR A 56 12.04 7.41 4.47
C TYR A 56 11.31 6.86 5.69
N CYS A 57 11.10 7.68 6.72
CA CYS A 57 10.58 7.23 8.01
C CYS A 57 9.15 7.72 8.29
N LYS A 58 8.33 7.87 7.23
CA LYS A 58 6.92 8.27 7.39
C LYS A 58 6.00 7.05 7.40
N LEU A 59 5.00 7.09 8.27
CA LEU A 59 3.87 6.16 8.26
C LEU A 59 2.78 6.71 7.33
N TRP A 60 2.25 5.84 6.48
CA TRP A 60 1.07 6.08 5.67
C TRP A 60 0.02 5.04 6.01
N ILE A 61 -1.24 5.46 6.00
CA ILE A 61 -2.36 4.58 6.30
C ILE A 61 -3.31 4.64 5.12
N PHE A 62 -3.58 3.49 4.53
CA PHE A 62 -4.60 3.35 3.50
C PHE A 62 -5.82 2.66 4.10
N ASP A 63 -6.97 3.31 4.03
CA ASP A 63 -8.23 2.76 4.49
C ASP A 63 -8.94 2.05 3.32
N PHE A 64 -9.16 0.74 3.43
CA PHE A 64 -9.78 -0.06 2.36
C PHE A 64 -11.28 0.18 2.21
N GLN A 65 -11.95 0.75 3.21
CA GLN A 65 -13.39 1.02 3.17
C GLN A 65 -13.68 2.31 2.39
N SER A 66 -12.87 3.33 2.63
CA SER A 66 -13.00 4.64 1.98
C SER A 66 -12.12 4.81 0.75
N GLU A 67 -11.19 3.87 0.52
CA GLU A 67 -10.17 3.90 -0.54
C GLU A 67 -9.30 5.18 -0.49
N ARG A 68 -9.00 5.68 0.72
CA ARG A 68 -8.27 6.92 0.94
C ARG A 68 -6.96 6.71 1.69
N MET A 69 -5.99 7.56 1.36
CA MET A 69 -4.72 7.70 2.09
C MET A 69 -4.84 8.78 3.17
N GLU A 70 -4.44 8.43 4.39
CA GLU A 70 -4.28 9.32 5.56
C GLU A 70 -2.80 9.67 5.77
#